data_AF-A0A645JNC6-F1
#
_entry.id   AF-A0A645JNC6-F1
#
_cell.length_a   1.000
_cell.length_b   1.000
_cell.length_c   1.000
_cell.angle_alpha   90.00
_cell.angle_beta   90.00
_cell.angle_gamma   90.00
#
_symmetry.space_group_name_H-M   'P 1'
#
loop_
_entity.id
_entity.type
_entity.pdbx_description
1 polymer ?
#
loop_
_entity_poly.entity_id
_entity_poly.type
_entity_poly.pdbx_seq_one_letter_code
_entity_poly.pdbx_strand_id
1 'polypeptide(L)'
;MEDQFDEKLLRDLANITGGQYFPAADAEGMKQVMEEINRLEKTTVEQPKYMEYREYAPYLALASLALMLLAFLAQSTWRLRLP
;
A
#
# COMPACT_ATOMS: atom_id res chain seq x y z
N MET A 1 -38.48 2.86 20.95
CA MET A 1 -37.28 2.05 21.28
C MET A 1 -36.21 3.05 21.63
N GLU A 2 -36.00 3.30 22.92
CA GLU A 2 -34.92 4.16 23.38
C GLU A 2 -33.66 3.30 23.44
N ASP A 3 -32.74 3.50 22.50
CA ASP A 3 -31.35 3.11 22.65
C ASP A 3 -30.75 3.95 23.78
N GLN A 4 -30.96 3.52 25.03
CA GLN A 4 -30.28 4.07 26.18
C GLN A 4 -28.81 3.63 26.10
N PHE A 5 -27.99 4.50 25.53
CA PHE A 5 -26.54 4.42 25.62
C PHE A 5 -26.15 4.55 27.11
N ASP A 6 -25.97 3.42 27.79
CA ASP A 6 -25.62 3.38 29.21
C ASP A 6 -24.12 3.63 29.41
N GLU A 7 -23.74 4.91 29.39
CA GLU A 7 -22.39 5.37 29.65
C GLU A 7 -21.86 4.91 31.03
N LYS A 8 -22.74 4.72 32.00
CA LYS A 8 -22.34 4.30 33.34
C LYS A 8 -21.84 2.86 33.33
N LEU A 9 -22.56 1.96 32.66
CA LEU A 9 -22.15 0.57 32.48
C LEU A 9 -20.82 0.46 31.74
N LEU A 10 -20.61 1.28 30.71
CA LEU A 10 -19.34 1.30 29.94
C LEU A 10 -18.16 1.80 30.79
N ARG A 11 -18.37 2.82 31.62
CA ARG A 11 -17.34 3.30 32.57
C ARG A 11 -17.02 2.25 33.63
N ASP A 12 -18.02 1.54 34.15
CA ASP A 12 -17.79 0.48 35.13
C ASP A 12 -17.01 -0.69 34.53
N LEU A 13 -17.28 -1.09 33.29
CA LEU A 13 -16.50 -2.11 32.57
C LEU A 13 -15.05 -1.69 32.34
N ALA A 14 -14.80 -0.42 31.97
CA ALA A 14 -13.44 0.11 31.83
C ALA A 14 -12.68 0.01 33.16
N ASN A 15 -13.32 0.38 34.28
CA ASN A 15 -12.72 0.27 35.61
C ASN A 15 -12.40 -1.17 36.01
N ILE A 16 -13.29 -2.13 35.73
CA ILE A 16 -13.09 -3.55 36.06
C ILE A 16 -11.93 -4.15 35.26
N THR A 17 -11.78 -3.75 34.00
CA THR A 17 -10.75 -4.30 33.10
C THR A 17 -9.42 -3.56 33.17
N GLY A 18 -9.35 -2.42 33.86
CA GLY A 18 -8.22 -1.50 33.82
C GLY A 18 -8.07 -0.76 32.48
N GLY A 19 -9.11 -0.79 31.64
CA GLY A 19 -9.20 -0.03 30.41
C GLY A 19 -9.63 1.42 30.65
N GLN A 20 -9.75 2.20 29.57
CA GLN A 20 -10.22 3.59 29.62
C GLN A 20 -11.48 3.75 28.77
N TYR A 21 -12.45 4.51 29.29
CA TYR A 21 -13.67 4.86 28.57
C TYR A 21 -13.46 6.16 27.79
N PHE A 22 -13.79 6.16 26.50
CA PHE A 22 -13.74 7.32 25.63
C PHE A 22 -15.13 7.60 25.06
N PRO A 23 -15.69 8.81 25.27
CA PRO A 23 -16.92 9.22 24.59
C PRO A 23 -16.69 9.20 23.07
N ALA A 24 -17.67 8.77 22.29
CA ALA A 24 -17.57 8.74 20.81
C ALA A 24 -17.31 10.11 20.15
N ALA A 25 -17.47 11.21 20.89
CA ALA A 25 -17.13 12.57 20.46
C ALA A 25 -15.67 12.97 20.70
N ASP A 26 -14.90 12.19 21.47
CA ASP A 26 -13.51 12.49 21.84
C ASP A 26 -12.52 11.74 20.95
N ALA A 27 -12.42 12.19 19.69
CA ALA A 27 -11.44 11.68 18.73
C ALA A 27 -10.00 11.99 19.16
N GLU A 28 -9.79 13.04 19.96
CA GLU A 28 -8.46 13.50 20.36
C GLU A 28 -7.89 12.64 21.49
N GLY A 29 -8.71 12.28 22.48
CA GLY A 29 -8.35 11.29 23.50
C GLY A 29 -8.05 9.91 22.92
N MET A 30 -8.84 9.46 21.94
CA MET A 30 -8.57 8.20 21.24
C MET A 30 -7.21 8.22 20.52
N LYS A 31 -6.86 9.35 19.87
CA LYS A 31 -5.57 9.51 19.20
C LYS A 31 -4.40 9.45 20.19
N GLN A 32 -4.51 10.14 21.32
CA GLN A 32 -3.46 10.14 22.35
C GLN A 32 -3.19 8.73 22.90
N VAL A 33 -4.26 7.96 23.12
CA VAL A 33 -4.16 6.58 23.62
C VAL A 33 -3.52 5.67 22.56
N MET A 34 -3.90 5.83 21.29
CA MET A 34 -3.26 5.07 20.21
C MET A 34 -1.78 5.43 20.06
N GLU A 35 -1.40 6.70 20.23
CA GLU A 35 0.02 7.11 20.24
C GLU A 35 0.78 6.50 21.42
N GLU A 36 0.16 6.41 22.59
CA GLU A 36 0.78 5.78 23.76
C GLU A 36 0.95 4.27 23.61
N ILE A 37 -0.07 3.58 23.07
CA ILE A 37 0.02 2.15 22.73
C ILE A 37 1.13 1.93 21.70
N ASN A 38 1.19 2.76 20.66
CA ASN A 38 2.22 2.68 19.63
C ASN A 38 3.64 2.90 20.19
N ARG A 39 3.81 3.76 21.21
CA ARG A 39 5.10 3.94 21.90
C ARG A 39 5.51 2.72 22.74
N LEU A 40 4.55 1.90 23.18
CA LEU A 40 4.81 0.70 23.98
C LEU A 40 5.02 -0.56 23.12
N GLU A 41 4.76 -0.50 21.81
CA GLU A 41 5.11 -1.56 20.87
C GLU A 41 6.63 -1.67 20.73
N LYS A 42 7.21 -2.74 21.28
CA LYS A 42 8.67 -2.99 21.27
C LYS A 42 9.22 -3.41 19.90
N THR A 43 8.36 -3.71 18.93
CA THR A 43 8.76 -4.25 17.63
C THR A 43 7.82 -3.77 16.54
N THR A 44 8.30 -2.88 15.66
CA THR A 44 7.66 -2.62 14.37
C THR A 44 7.71 -3.90 13.56
N VAL A 45 6.57 -4.54 13.34
CA VAL A 45 6.50 -5.71 12.46
C VAL A 45 6.64 -5.21 11.02
N GLU A 46 7.88 -5.06 10.58
CA GLU A 46 8.26 -4.87 9.16
C GLU A 46 7.88 -6.15 8.41
N GLN A 47 6.60 -6.29 8.05
CA GLN A 47 6.19 -7.39 7.19
C GLN A 47 6.95 -7.28 5.87
N PRO A 48 7.52 -8.37 5.35
CA PRO A 48 8.15 -8.33 4.04
C PRO A 48 7.11 -7.93 3.00
N LYS A 49 7.20 -6.70 2.50
CA LYS A 49 6.39 -6.26 1.36
C LYS A 49 6.90 -6.99 0.13
N TYR A 50 6.17 -8.02 -0.29
CA TYR A 50 6.35 -8.63 -1.60
C TYR A 50 5.91 -7.62 -2.66
N MET A 51 6.88 -6.98 -3.31
CA MET A 51 6.63 -6.12 -4.46
C MET A 51 6.65 -6.99 -5.72
N GLU A 52 5.53 -7.02 -6.44
CA GLU A 52 5.44 -7.68 -7.74
C GLU A 52 6.00 -6.74 -8.82
N TYR A 53 7.20 -7.04 -9.33
CA TYR A 53 7.81 -6.29 -10.42
C TYR A 53 7.44 -6.90 -11.76
N ARG A 54 7.00 -6.07 -12.70
CA ARG A 54 6.71 -6.50 -14.07
C ARG A 54 7.88 -6.17 -15.00
N GLU A 55 8.55 -7.20 -15.50
CA GLU A 55 9.70 -7.05 -16.39
C GLU A 55 9.26 -6.80 -17.83
N TYR A 56 9.34 -5.55 -18.28
CA TYR A 56 9.07 -5.15 -19.67
C TYR A 56 10.33 -5.18 -20.57
N ALA A 57 11.51 -5.31 -19.98
CA ALA A 57 12.79 -5.37 -20.68
C ALA A 57 12.84 -6.38 -21.84
N PRO A 58 12.36 -7.65 -21.72
CA PRO A 58 12.43 -8.60 -22.82
C PRO A 58 11.56 -8.21 -24.02
N TYR A 59 10.37 -7.63 -23.78
CA TYR A 59 9.48 -7.17 -24.85
C TYR A 59 10.09 -6.00 -25.63
N LEU A 60 10.68 -5.04 -24.92
CA LEU A 60 11.36 -3.91 -25.55
C LEU A 60 12.61 -4.34 -26.31
N ALA A 61 13.37 -5.31 -25.80
CA ALA A 61 14.52 -5.88 -26.49
C ALA A 61 14.14 -6.61 -27.78
N LEU A 62 13.00 -7.32 -27.78
CA LEU A 62 12.52 -8.00 -28.98
C LEU A 62 12.00 -7.01 -30.03
N ALA A 63 11.30 -5.96 -29.58
CA ALA A 63 10.86 -4.88 -30.46
C ALA A 63 12.03 -4.12 -31.10
N SER A 64 13.10 -3.84 -30.34
CA SER A 64 14.29 -3.17 -30.88
C SER A 64 15.02 -4.05 -31.90
N LEU A 65 15.15 -5.35 -31.62
CA LEU A 65 15.73 -6.31 -32.57
C LEU A 65 14.93 -6.38 -33.88
N ALA A 66 13.60 -6.43 -33.78
CA ALA A 66 12.71 -6.43 -34.95
C ALA A 66 12.86 -5.16 -35.79
N LEU A 67 12.88 -3.98 -35.15
CA LEU A 67 13.11 -2.71 -35.85
C LEU A 67 14.48 -2.65 -36.52
N MET A 68 15.52 -3.19 -35.87
CA MET A 68 16.87 -3.24 -36.43
C MET A 68 16.92 -4.13 -37.68
N LEU A 69 16.24 -5.28 -37.67
CA LEU A 69 16.11 -6.16 -38.83
C LEU A 69 15.32 -5.51 -39.97
N LEU A 70 14.22 -4.82 -39.66
CA LEU A 70 13.44 -4.09 -40.66
C LEU A 70 14.27 -2.95 -41.30
N ALA A 71 15.03 -2.20 -40.50
CA ALA A 71 15.92 -1.17 -41.00
C ALA A 71 16.99 -1.75 -41.93
N PHE A 72 17.59 -2.88 -41.55
CA PHE A 72 18.58 -3.57 -42.37
C PHE A 72 18.01 -4.02 -43.72
N LEU A 73 16.82 -4.64 -43.72
CA LEU A 73 16.13 -5.07 -44.94
C LEU A 73 15.71 -3.89 -45.82
N ALA A 74 15.27 -2.79 -45.22
CA ALA A 74 14.92 -1.57 -45.94
C ALA A 74 16.15 -0.97 -46.63
N GLN A 75 17.30 -0.91 -45.94
CA GLN A 75 18.56 -0.44 -46.52
C GLN A 75 19.05 -1.34 -47.66
N SER A 76 18.98 -2.66 -47.51
CA SER A 76 19.40 -3.59 -48.57
C SER A 76 18.48 -3.52 -49.79
N THR A 77 17.18 -3.30 -49.58
CA THR A 77 16.19 -3.20 -50.67
C THR A 77 16.26 -1.85 -51.39
N TRP A 78 16.46 -0.75 -50.66
CA TRP A 78 16.64 0.58 -51.25
C TRP A 78 17.93 0.69 -52.07
N ARG A 79 19.04 0.09 -51.61
CA ARG A 79 20.31 0.06 -52.36
C ARG A 79 20.27 -0.76 -53.65
N LEU A 80 19.35 -1.72 -53.77
CA LEU A 80 19.21 -2.56 -54.96
C LEU A 80 18.22 -2.02 -56.00
N ARG A 81 17.29 -1.14 -55.57
CA ARG A 81 16.22 -0.59 -56.42
C ARG A 81 16.50 0.81 -56.97
N LEU A 82 17.60 1.44 -56.57
CA LEU A 82 18.02 2.76 -57.06
C LEU A 82 19.44 2.68 -57.67
N PRO A 83 19.58 2.50 -58.99
CA PRO A 83 20.64 3.15 -59.76
C PRO A 83 20.38 4.67 -59.90
#